data_AF-A0A328SI70-F1
#
_entry.id   AF-A0A328SI70-F1
#
_cell.length_a   1.000
_cell.length_b   1.000
_cell.length_c   1.000
_cell.angle_alpha   90.00
_cell.angle_beta   90.00
_cell.angle_gamma   90.00
#
_symmetry.space_group_name_H-M   'P 1'
#
loop_
_entity.id
_entity.type
_entity.pdbx_description
1 polymer ?
#
loop_
_entity_poly.entity_id
_entity_poly.type
_entity_poly.pdbx_seq_one_letter_code
_entity_poly.pdbx_strand_id
1 'polypeptide(L)' 'MAVCRLCGHEFDESKEEVLECNCGCGSDKVLCPNCGYDVRIKSNVARRPKTSEEMGFIGKLINKLRMDTD' A
#
# COMPACT_ATOMS: atom_id res chain seq x y z
N MET A 1 15.82 -4.71 -3.07
CA MET A 1 16.80 -3.62 -2.87
C MET A 1 16.19 -2.37 -3.48
N ALA A 2 16.17 -1.28 -2.72
CA ALA A 2 15.62 0.00 -3.13
C ALA A 2 16.72 1.08 -3.13
N VAL A 3 16.60 2.04 -4.04
CA VAL A 3 17.53 3.17 -4.17
C VAL A 3 16.79 4.47 -3.90
N CYS A 4 17.27 5.24 -2.93
CA CYS A 4 16.68 6.54 -2.63
C CYS A 4 16.99 7.53 -3.75
N ARG A 5 15.95 8.08 -4.39
CA ARG A 5 16.09 9.07 -5.47
C ARG A 5 16.61 10.42 -5.00
N LEU A 6 16.53 10.71 -3.70
CA LEU A 6 16.99 11.97 -3.13
C LEU A 6 18.48 11.94 -2.79
N CYS A 7 18.95 10.89 -2.09
CA CYS A 7 20.33 10.82 -1.61
C CYS A 7 21.19 9.74 -2.29
N GLY A 8 20.62 8.91 -3.17
CA GLY A 8 21.33 7.85 -3.88
C GLY A 8 21.66 6.62 -3.03
N HIS A 9 21.25 6.59 -1.75
CA HIS A 9 21.55 5.47 -0.86
C HIS A 9 20.77 4.20 -1.27
N GLU A 10 21.49 3.09 -1.38
CA GLU A 10 20.93 1.77 -1.67
C GLU A 10 20.71 0.99 -0.37
N PHE A 11 19.53 0.39 -0.20
CA PHE A 11 19.17 -0.32 1.03
C PHE A 11 18.23 -1.50 0.75
N ASP A 12 18.07 -2.37 1.77
CA ASP A 12 17.18 -3.52 1.72
C ASP A 12 15.79 -3.15 2.23
N GLU A 13 14.83 -3.04 1.31
CA GLU A 13 13.43 -2.74 1.63
C GLU A 13 12.76 -3.75 2.56
N SER A 14 13.24 -5.00 2.62
CA SER A 14 12.64 -6.04 3.47
C SER A 14 13.00 -5.89 4.94
N LYS A 15 14.03 -5.10 5.24
CA LYS A 15 14.49 -4.82 6.61
C LYS A 15 13.89 -3.53 7.16
N GLU A 16 13.17 -2.77 6.34
CA GLU A 16 12.63 -1.47 6.71
C GLU A 16 11.12 -1.53 6.88
N GLU A 17 10.62 -0.69 7.78
CA GLU A 17 9.21 -0.63 8.09
C GLU A 17 8.46 0.11 6.97
N VAL A 18 7.43 -0.54 6.45
CA VAL A 18 6.52 0.05 5.47
C VAL A 18 5.69 1.11 6.19
N LEU A 19 5.66 2.31 5.63
CA LEU A 19 4.78 3.37 6.09
C LEU A 19 3.34 2.90 5.97
N GLU A 20 2.55 3.02 7.04
CA GLU A 20 1.12 2.70 6.97
C GLU A 20 0.32 3.92 6.50
N CYS A 21 -0.63 3.73 5.58
CA CYS A 21 -1.65 4.75 5.35
C CYS A 21 -2.66 4.71 6.49
N ASN A 22 -2.89 5.85 7.16
CA ASN A 22 -3.98 6.02 8.14
C ASN A 22 -5.38 5.70 7.56
N CYS A 23 -5.51 5.73 6.24
CA CYS A 23 -6.72 5.39 5.51
C CYS A 23 -6.97 3.88 5.34
N GLY A 24 -6.05 3.01 5.80
CA GLY A 24 -6.19 1.56 5.72
C GLY A 24 -6.13 0.97 4.31
N CYS A 25 -5.68 1.73 3.30
CA CYS A 25 -5.50 1.23 1.93
C CYS A 25 -4.17 0.48 1.72
N GLY A 26 -3.37 0.34 2.79
CA GLY A 26 -1.96 -0.05 2.71
C GLY A 26 -1.10 1.10 2.20
N SER A 27 0.22 1.00 2.37
CA SER A 27 1.14 1.85 1.61
C SER A 27 2.26 1.01 1.01
N ASP A 28 2.76 1.51 -0.11
CA ASP A 28 3.84 0.97 -0.91
C ASP A 28 5.13 1.76 -0.68
N LYS A 29 5.29 2.40 0.48
CA LYS A 29 6.41 3.28 0.78
C LYS A 29 7.17 2.85 2.02
N VAL A 30 8.48 3.05 2.00
CA VAL A 30 9.40 2.91 3.15
C VAL A 30 10.17 4.22 3.31
N LEU A 31 10.65 4.50 4.52
CA LEU A 31 11.52 5.65 4.75
C LEU A 31 12.96 5.28 4.46
N CYS A 32 13.67 6.08 3.67
CA CYS A 32 15.10 5.88 3.49
C CYS A 32 15.85 6.02 4.83
N PRO A 33 16.71 5.07 5.22
CA PRO A 33 17.36 5.08 6.53
C PRO A 33 18.42 6.18 6.64
N ASN A 34 18.91 6.67 5.51
CA ASN A 34 19.95 7.70 5.45
C ASN A 34 19.38 9.13 5.51
N CYS A 35 18.26 9.41 4.86
CA CYS A 35 17.74 10.77 4.74
C CYS A 35 16.26 10.95 5.13
N GLY A 36 15.56 9.88 5.50
CA GLY A 36 14.15 9.92 5.89
C GLY A 36 13.18 10.20 4.74
N TYR A 37 13.63 10.13 3.49
CA TYR A 37 12.77 10.38 2.33
C TYR A 37 11.87 9.16 2.03
N ASP A 38 10.62 9.43 1.67
CA ASP A 38 9.65 8.45 1.19
C ASP A 38 10.13 7.74 -0.10
N VAL A 39 10.53 6.49 0.02
CA VAL A 39 10.88 5.64 -1.13
C VAL A 39 9.72 4.72 -1.46
N ARG A 40 9.17 4.85 -2.68
CA ARG A 40 8.18 3.90 -3.20
C ARG A 40 8.86 2.58 -3.53
N ILE A 41 8.37 1.52 -2.92
CA ILE A 41 8.77 0.13 -3.20
C ILE A 41 7.72 -0.50 -4.12
N LYS A 42 8.15 -1.42 -5.00
CA LYS A 42 7.21 -2.17 -5.83
C LYS A 42 6.56 -3.25 -4.98
N SER A 43 5.46 -2.93 -4.31
CA SER A 43 4.68 -3.94 -3.60
C SER A 43 3.99 -4.87 -4.60
N ASN A 44 4.40 -6.14 -4.64
CA ASN A 44 3.62 -7.23 -5.26
C ASN A 44 2.36 -7.58 -4.46
N VAL A 45 2.07 -6.83 -3.40
CA VAL A 45 0.80 -6.88 -2.69
C VAL A 45 -0.27 -6.34 -3.64
N ALA A 46 -0.77 -7.22 -4.50
CA ALA A 46 -2.04 -7.01 -5.16
C ALA A 46 -3.00 -6.52 -4.09
N ARG A 47 -3.61 -5.34 -4.30
CA ARG A 47 -4.71 -4.86 -3.45
C ARG A 47 -5.70 -6.01 -3.42
N ARG A 48 -5.72 -6.80 -2.35
CA ARG A 48 -6.61 -7.96 -2.29
C ARG A 48 -8.01 -7.37 -2.43
N PRO A 49 -8.80 -7.77 -3.43
CA PRO A 49 -10.20 -7.38 -3.44
C PRO A 49 -10.75 -7.86 -2.09
N LYS A 50 -11.27 -6.92 -1.29
CA LYS A 50 -11.88 -7.29 0.00
C LYS A 50 -12.88 -8.40 -0.31
N THR A 51 -12.74 -9.55 0.33
CA THR A 51 -13.76 -10.59 0.21
C THR A 51 -15.07 -10.05 0.79
N SER A 52 -16.23 -10.54 0.34
CA SER A 52 -17.53 -10.04 0.82
C SER A 52 -17.69 -10.18 2.35
N GLU A 53 -16.91 -11.05 2.99
CA GLU A 53 -16.85 -11.26 4.44
C GLU A 53 -16.11 -10.13 5.17
N GLU A 54 -15.06 -9.56 4.58
CA GLU A 54 -14.28 -8.43 5.12
C GLU A 54 -14.90 -7.06 4.79
N MET A 55 -15.90 -7.03 3.92
CA MET A 55 -16.67 -5.82 3.62
C MET A 55 -17.75 -5.61 4.69
N GLY A 56 -17.61 -4.56 5.50
CA GLY A 56 -18.68 -4.07 6.38
C GLY A 56 -19.93 -3.67 5.60
N PHE A 57 -21.02 -3.35 6.31
CA PHE A 57 -22.33 -3.06 5.72
C PHE A 57 -22.28 -2.07 4.53
N ILE A 58 -21.50 -0.98 4.67
CA ILE A 58 -21.32 0.03 3.63
C ILE A 58 -20.56 -0.52 2.41
N GLY A 59 -19.53 -1.36 2.64
CA GLY A 59 -18.76 -1.99 1.56
C GLY A 59 -19.61 -2.94 0.71
N LYS A 60 -20.50 -3.71 1.35
CA LYS A 60 -21.45 -4.58 0.64
C LYS A 60 -22.44 -3.79 -0.22
N LEU A 61 -22.92 -2.65 0.28
CA LEU A 61 -23.86 -1.81 -0.45
C LEU A 61 -23.23 -1.21 -1.71
N ILE A 62 -22.00 -0.68 -1.60
CA ILE A 62 -21.25 -0.11 -2.74
C ILE A 62 -20.95 -1.18 -3.79
N ASN A 63 -20.61 -2.39 -3.35
CA ASN A 63 -20.33 -3.49 -4.28
C ASN A 63 -21.60 -3.94 -5.03
N LYS A 64 -22.75 -3.99 -4.35
CA LYS A 64 -24.04 -4.30 -4.97
C LYS A 64 -24.43 -3.25 -6.02
N LEU A 65 -24.34 -1.96 -5.66
CA LEU A 65 -24.62 -0.86 -6.59
C LEU A 65 -23.75 -0.90 -7.87
N ARG A 66 -22.51 -1.40 -7.77
CA ARG A 66 -21.65 -1.61 -8.93
C ARG A 66 -22.06 -2.79 -9.82
N MET A 67 -22.70 -3.82 -9.28
CA MET A 67 -23.11 -5.01 -10.05
C MET A 67 -24.41 -4.79 -10.82
N ASP A 68 -25.27 -3.86 -10.39
CA ASP A 68 -26.56 -3.57 -11.05
C ASP A 68 -26.43 -2.61 -12.27
N THR A 69 -25.21 -2.36 -12.78
CA THR A 69 -24.93 -1.47 -13.95
C THR A 69 -24.45 -2.26 -15.19
N ASP A 70 -24.91 -3.49 -15.38
CA ASP A 70 -24.77 -4.27 -16.63
C ASP A 70 -26.10 -4.93 -17.01
#